data_AF-A0AAE9WZD8-F1
#
_entry.id   AF-A0AAE9WZD8-F1
#
_cell.length_a   1.000
_cell.length_b   1.000
_cell.length_c   1.000
_cell.angle_alpha   90.00
_cell.angle_beta   90.00
_cell.angle_gamma   90.00
#
_symmetry.space_group_name_H-M   'P 1'
#
loop_
_entity.id
_entity.type
_entity.pdbx_description
1 polymer ?
#
loop_
_entity_poly.entity_id
_entity_poly.type
_entity_poly.pdbx_seq_one_letter_code
_entity_poly.pdbx_strand_id
1 'polypeptide(L)'
;MFLKIVFFICYIVIFTNYFLLTSIETKKKNILKKYNILNNNKIISSSLRKNNILIRRHKYGFLVFDIIKIFGRISNKELLGHVISHNNNFIENEKKNCKKNWEILFQNDTINYDILKRFLEKTKFEWPLTVNSGQIKNEGPIDIPVSPIVYIENCKKISDQFKNKNKNTKINLKIINDYVNELPISPDAIQCVFSSFSDLEYLTRDNFIQKIHEWAPSDGVLDWYTFVYNLKEEPTDNIKKFFD
;
A
#
# COMPACT_ATOMS: atom_id res chain seq x y z
N MET A 1 62.75 -10.76 32.43
CA MET A 1 62.40 -10.59 31.00
C MET A 1 60.90 -10.78 30.75
N PHE A 2 60.26 -11.77 31.38
CA PHE A 2 58.84 -12.10 31.19
C PHE A 2 57.85 -10.96 31.51
N LEU A 3 58.02 -10.25 32.63
CA LEU A 3 57.11 -9.13 32.98
C LEU A 3 57.10 -7.99 31.95
N LYS A 4 58.24 -7.68 31.32
CA LYS A 4 58.31 -6.61 30.30
C LYS A 4 57.50 -6.96 29.05
N ILE A 5 57.47 -8.24 28.69
CA ILE A 5 56.69 -8.73 27.53
C ILE A 5 55.20 -8.67 27.85
N VAL A 6 54.78 -9.07 29.06
CA VAL A 6 53.38 -8.99 29.49
C VAL A 6 52.88 -7.55 29.52
N PHE A 7 53.66 -6.60 30.07
CA PHE A 7 53.30 -5.19 30.06
C PHE A 7 53.19 -4.61 28.65
N PHE A 8 54.06 -5.02 27.74
CA PHE A 8 54.01 -4.58 26.34
C PHE A 8 52.76 -5.10 25.61
N ILE A 9 52.36 -6.35 25.86
CA ILE A 9 51.13 -6.93 25.28
C ILE A 9 49.90 -6.23 25.85
N CYS A 10 49.83 -5.99 27.16
CA CYS A 10 48.73 -5.25 27.77
C CYS A 10 48.63 -3.82 27.22
N TYR A 11 49.76 -3.16 27.01
CA TYR A 11 49.79 -1.83 26.41
C TYR A 11 49.25 -1.82 24.98
N ILE A 12 49.64 -2.80 24.15
CA ILE A 12 49.11 -2.93 22.78
C ILE A 12 47.59 -3.14 22.80
N VAL A 13 47.07 -4.02 23.65
CA VAL A 13 45.61 -4.30 23.71
C VAL A 13 44.81 -3.07 24.14
N ILE A 14 45.31 -2.33 25.15
CA ILE A 14 44.69 -1.08 25.59
C ILE A 14 44.71 -0.04 24.47
N PHE A 15 45.84 0.08 23.77
CA PHE A 15 46.00 1.02 22.67
C PHE A 15 45.08 0.68 21.48
N THR A 16 44.96 -0.59 21.11
CA THR A 16 44.05 -1.02 20.04
C THR A 16 42.59 -0.81 20.40
N ASN A 17 42.19 -1.06 21.65
CA ASN A 17 40.81 -0.82 22.10
C ASN A 17 40.48 0.67 22.15
N TYR A 18 41.43 1.51 22.59
CA TYR A 18 41.31 2.96 22.55
C TYR A 18 41.15 3.49 21.12
N PHE A 19 41.94 2.96 20.17
CA PHE A 19 41.84 3.31 18.75
C PHE A 19 40.51 2.85 18.14
N LEU A 20 40.00 1.68 18.53
CA LEU A 20 38.72 1.17 18.07
C LEU A 20 37.55 2.04 18.59
N LEU A 21 37.57 2.39 19.87
CA LEU A 21 36.57 3.26 20.52
C LEU A 21 36.56 4.66 19.88
N THR A 22 37.72 5.26 19.66
CA THR A 22 37.83 6.56 18.98
C THR A 22 37.37 6.50 17.51
N SER A 23 37.59 5.37 16.82
CA SER A 23 37.04 5.16 15.47
C SER A 23 35.50 5.07 15.46
N ILE A 24 34.92 4.45 16.49
CA ILE A 24 33.46 4.33 16.64
C ILE A 24 32.86 5.69 16.98
N GLU A 25 33.46 6.45 17.89
CA GLU A 25 33.00 7.80 18.23
C GLU A 25 33.09 8.76 17.06
N THR A 26 34.18 8.73 16.28
CA THR A 26 34.31 9.55 15.07
C THR A 26 33.28 9.17 14.01
N LYS A 27 32.99 7.88 13.83
CA LYS A 27 31.91 7.41 12.93
C LYS A 27 30.53 7.85 13.41
N LYS A 28 30.26 7.78 14.72
CA LYS A 28 28.99 8.23 15.35
C LYS A 28 28.82 9.76 15.22
N LYS A 29 29.91 10.52 15.44
CA LYS A 29 29.94 11.99 15.26
C LYS A 29 29.74 12.38 13.79
N ASN A 30 30.30 11.63 12.85
CA ASN A 30 30.07 11.85 11.41
C ASN A 30 28.64 11.52 10.98
N ILE A 31 28.03 10.46 11.53
CA ILE A 31 26.61 10.16 11.30
C ILE A 31 25.73 11.27 11.88
N LEU A 32 25.97 11.70 13.12
CA LEU A 32 25.23 12.79 13.75
C LEU A 32 25.39 14.12 12.98
N LYS A 33 26.61 14.40 12.48
CA LYS A 33 26.88 15.57 11.64
C LYS A 33 26.19 15.46 10.28
N LYS A 34 26.11 14.26 9.67
CA LYS A 34 25.36 14.01 8.43
C LYS A 34 23.85 14.18 8.64
N TYR A 35 23.29 13.71 9.76
CA TYR A 35 21.90 13.94 10.15
C TYR A 35 21.60 15.43 10.41
N ASN A 36 22.50 16.15 11.11
CA ASN A 36 22.36 17.59 11.36
C ASN A 36 22.52 18.43 10.08
N ILE A 37 23.37 18.02 9.13
CA ILE A 37 23.47 18.65 7.81
C ILE A 37 22.20 18.37 6.99
N LEU A 38 21.63 17.15 7.04
CA LEU A 38 20.33 16.85 6.42
C LEU A 38 19.17 17.64 7.03
N ASN A 39 19.15 17.83 8.35
CA ASN A 39 18.12 18.61 9.03
C ASN A 39 18.29 20.12 8.81
N ASN A 40 19.52 20.65 8.82
CA ASN A 40 19.76 22.06 8.50
C ASN A 40 19.50 22.38 7.02
N ASN A 41 19.74 21.44 6.10
CA ASN A 41 19.32 21.58 4.70
C ASN A 41 17.80 21.49 4.54
N LYS A 42 17.08 20.73 5.40
CA LYS A 42 15.60 20.77 5.47
C LYS A 42 15.09 22.12 6.00
N ILE A 43 15.75 22.73 6.98
CA ILE A 43 15.33 24.03 7.54
C ILE A 43 15.61 25.18 6.56
N ILE A 44 16.73 25.15 5.83
CA ILE A 44 17.05 26.18 4.82
C ILE A 44 16.24 26.00 3.52
N SER A 45 15.79 24.79 3.19
CA SER A 45 14.83 24.57 2.09
C SER A 45 13.40 25.05 2.39
N SER A 46 13.09 25.35 3.65
CA SER A 46 11.74 25.78 4.06
C SER A 46 11.49 27.29 3.88
N SER A 47 12.54 28.10 3.71
CA SER A 47 12.44 29.56 3.54
C SER A 47 12.55 30.06 2.10
N LEU A 48 12.74 29.16 1.12
CA LEU A 48 12.58 29.43 -0.32
C LEU A 48 11.28 28.82 -0.89
N ARG A 49 10.29 28.58 -0.03
CA ARG A 49 8.89 28.28 -0.41
C ARG A 49 8.16 29.54 -0.87
N LYS A 50 8.52 30.02 -2.05
CA LYS A 50 7.67 30.90 -2.87
C LYS A 50 8.14 31.00 -4.32
N ASN A 51 8.67 29.92 -4.88
CA ASN A 51 8.80 29.81 -6.33
C ASN A 51 8.04 28.57 -6.79
N ASN A 52 6.93 28.87 -7.44
CA ASN A 52 6.07 28.03 -8.26
C ASN A 52 6.83 26.94 -9.03
N ILE A 53 7.12 25.81 -8.39
CA ILE A 53 7.01 24.55 -9.10
C ILE A 53 5.51 24.29 -9.11
N LEU A 54 4.85 24.81 -10.15
CA LEU A 54 3.69 24.13 -10.70
C LEU A 54 4.14 22.68 -10.90
N ILE A 55 3.90 21.82 -9.92
CA ILE A 55 3.39 20.51 -10.24
C ILE A 55 2.19 20.86 -11.11
N ARG A 56 2.33 20.68 -12.43
CA ARG A 56 1.20 20.72 -13.34
C ARG A 56 0.18 19.84 -12.63
N ARG A 57 -0.85 20.45 -12.04
CA ARG A 57 -2.08 19.77 -11.67
C ARG A 57 -2.59 19.27 -13.00
N HIS A 58 -2.13 18.08 -13.34
CA HIS A 58 -2.63 17.32 -14.45
C HIS A 58 -4.13 17.26 -14.15
N LYS A 59 -4.90 17.96 -14.97
CA LYS A 59 -6.36 17.97 -14.98
C LYS A 59 -6.83 16.62 -15.54
N TYR A 60 -6.38 15.54 -14.91
CA TYR A 60 -6.61 14.17 -15.32
C TYR A 60 -7.34 13.50 -14.18
N GLY A 61 -8.55 13.06 -14.48
CA GLY A 61 -9.44 12.42 -13.52
C GLY A 61 -9.34 10.91 -13.63
N PHE A 62 -9.64 10.24 -12.53
CA PHE A 62 -9.88 8.80 -12.50
C PHE A 62 -11.24 8.54 -11.85
N LEU A 63 -11.79 7.35 -12.12
CA LEU A 63 -13.09 6.95 -11.59
C LEU A 63 -12.94 6.08 -10.34
N VAL A 64 -14.02 5.97 -9.54
CA VAL A 64 -14.09 5.02 -8.42
C VAL A 64 -13.72 3.62 -8.91
N PHE A 65 -14.14 3.28 -10.13
CA PHE A 65 -13.85 1.99 -10.73
C PHE A 65 -12.34 1.72 -10.91
N ASP A 66 -11.52 2.75 -11.17
CA ASP A 66 -10.07 2.61 -11.21
C ASP A 66 -9.49 2.25 -9.84
N ILE A 67 -10.00 2.87 -8.78
CA ILE A 67 -9.60 2.57 -7.41
C ILE A 67 -10.04 1.16 -6.99
N ILE A 68 -11.23 0.70 -7.39
CA ILE A 68 -11.69 -0.68 -7.19
C ILE A 68 -10.71 -1.67 -7.84
N LYS A 69 -10.31 -1.40 -9.10
CA LYS A 69 -9.37 -2.25 -9.84
C LYS A 69 -8.00 -2.34 -9.17
N ILE A 70 -7.53 -1.26 -8.55
CA ILE A 70 -6.27 -1.24 -7.79
C ILE A 70 -6.44 -2.02 -6.49
N PHE A 71 -7.46 -1.69 -5.69
CA PHE A 71 -7.70 -2.32 -4.39
C PHE A 71 -7.90 -3.84 -4.53
N GLY A 72 -8.69 -4.28 -5.52
CA GLY A 72 -8.93 -5.69 -5.81
C GLY A 72 -7.72 -6.49 -6.32
N ARG A 73 -6.59 -5.83 -6.59
CA ARG A 73 -5.31 -6.47 -6.93
C ARG A 73 -4.33 -6.48 -5.76
N ILE A 74 -4.36 -5.47 -4.89
CA ILE A 74 -3.43 -5.35 -3.76
C ILE A 74 -3.95 -5.99 -2.47
N SER A 75 -5.26 -6.07 -2.29
CA SER A 75 -5.92 -6.66 -1.12
C SER A 75 -6.05 -8.18 -1.23
N ASN A 76 -6.31 -8.83 -0.10
CA ASN A 76 -6.63 -10.24 -0.02
C ASN A 76 -7.93 -10.44 0.74
N LYS A 77 -8.71 -11.46 0.37
CA LYS A 77 -9.89 -11.85 1.13
C LYS A 77 -9.48 -12.49 2.46
N GLU A 78 -9.84 -11.82 3.55
CA GLU A 78 -9.69 -12.28 4.93
C GLU A 78 -11.09 -12.34 5.60
N LEU A 79 -11.16 -12.50 6.93
CA LEU A 79 -12.41 -12.73 7.67
C LEU A 79 -13.44 -11.59 7.54
N LEU A 80 -12.97 -10.35 7.37
CA LEU A 80 -13.82 -9.15 7.24
C LEU A 80 -14.10 -8.75 5.78
N GLY A 81 -13.68 -9.59 4.82
CA GLY A 81 -13.70 -9.28 3.40
C GLY A 81 -12.30 -8.99 2.85
N HIS A 82 -12.23 -8.29 1.74
CA HIS A 82 -10.96 -7.90 1.12
C HIS A 82 -10.32 -6.74 1.86
N VAL A 83 -9.11 -6.97 2.36
CA VAL A 83 -8.36 -6.01 3.19
C VAL A 83 -6.88 -5.98 2.84
N ILE A 84 -6.20 -4.89 3.21
CA ILE A 84 -4.74 -4.79 3.26
C ILE A 84 -4.34 -4.75 4.72
N SER A 85 -3.73 -5.83 5.21
CA SER A 85 -3.39 -5.95 6.63
C SER A 85 -1.93 -6.37 6.81
N HIS A 86 -1.32 -5.88 7.88
CA HIS A 86 0.02 -6.27 8.31
C HIS A 86 -0.05 -6.92 9.70
N ASN A 87 0.56 -8.11 9.84
CA ASN A 87 0.75 -8.90 11.07
C ASN A 87 -0.11 -8.46 12.26
N ASN A 88 -1.33 -9.00 12.33
CA ASN A 88 -2.31 -8.64 13.32
C ASN A 88 -2.96 -9.88 13.94
N ASN A 89 -2.93 -9.96 15.27
CA ASN A 89 -3.52 -11.05 16.04
C ASN A 89 -5.05 -11.15 15.85
N PHE A 90 -5.68 -10.09 15.34
CA PHE A 90 -7.12 -10.03 15.06
C PHE A 90 -7.54 -10.87 13.84
N ILE A 91 -6.61 -11.12 12.91
CA ILE A 91 -6.87 -11.89 11.69
C ILE A 91 -5.95 -13.11 11.71
N GLU A 92 -6.20 -14.03 12.64
CA GLU A 92 -5.57 -15.36 12.56
C GLU A 92 -6.11 -16.09 11.33
N ASN A 93 -5.32 -16.06 10.26
CA ASN A 93 -5.58 -16.87 9.08
C ASN A 93 -5.54 -18.37 9.45
N GLU A 94 -6.65 -19.08 9.24
CA GLU A 94 -6.66 -20.56 9.20
C GLU A 94 -5.68 -21.12 8.15
N LYS A 95 -5.20 -20.29 7.22
CA LYS A 95 -4.14 -20.60 6.25
C LYS A 95 -2.86 -19.82 6.57
N LYS A 96 -2.07 -20.30 7.52
CA LYS A 96 -0.80 -19.70 7.99
C LYS A 96 0.27 -19.37 6.91
N ASN A 97 0.08 -19.74 5.64
CA ASN A 97 1.14 -19.73 4.62
C ASN A 97 0.82 -19.01 3.29
N CYS A 98 -0.29 -18.26 3.17
CA CYS A 98 -0.54 -17.50 1.94
C CYS A 98 0.10 -16.11 2.03
N LYS A 99 1.09 -15.81 1.16
CA LYS A 99 1.65 -14.46 1.03
C LYS A 99 0.58 -13.50 0.54
N LYS A 100 0.50 -12.31 1.15
CA LYS A 100 -0.45 -11.29 0.73
C LYS A 100 0.00 -10.66 -0.59
N ASN A 101 -0.94 -10.21 -1.41
CA ASN A 101 -0.66 -9.64 -2.73
C ASN A 101 0.26 -8.43 -2.61
N TRP A 102 -0.01 -7.53 -1.66
CA TRP A 102 0.86 -6.40 -1.41
C TRP A 102 2.27 -6.81 -0.95
N GLU A 103 2.45 -7.94 -0.26
CA GLU A 103 3.80 -8.40 0.12
C GLU A 103 4.60 -8.85 -1.11
N ILE A 104 3.94 -9.43 -2.11
CA ILE A 104 4.54 -9.83 -3.38
C ILE A 104 5.05 -8.60 -4.16
N LEU A 105 4.34 -7.48 -4.05
CA LEU A 105 4.77 -6.21 -4.66
C LEU A 105 6.14 -5.75 -4.13
N PHE A 106 6.46 -6.03 -2.85
CA PHE A 106 7.72 -5.63 -2.21
C PHE A 106 8.81 -6.71 -2.19
N GLN A 107 8.92 -7.56 -3.23
CA GLN A 107 9.99 -8.57 -3.33
C GLN A 107 11.41 -8.01 -3.15
N ASN A 108 11.66 -6.77 -3.57
CA ASN A 108 12.95 -6.08 -3.45
C ASN A 108 12.94 -4.95 -2.40
N ASP A 109 12.05 -5.01 -1.41
CA ASP A 109 11.82 -4.04 -0.32
C ASP A 109 11.46 -2.61 -0.73
N THR A 110 11.63 -2.24 -2.00
CA THR A 110 11.37 -0.91 -2.54
C THR A 110 10.69 -1.02 -3.89
N ILE A 111 9.72 -0.13 -4.11
CA ILE A 111 9.01 -0.01 -5.38
C ILE A 111 8.95 1.45 -5.81
N ASN A 112 8.84 1.67 -7.11
CA ASN A 112 8.46 2.96 -7.69
C ASN A 112 7.13 2.82 -8.45
N TYR A 113 6.67 3.91 -9.05
CA TYR A 113 5.45 3.93 -9.85
C TYR A 113 5.43 2.84 -10.94
N ASP A 114 6.52 2.66 -11.70
CA ASP A 114 6.57 1.69 -12.79
C ASP A 114 6.45 0.24 -12.30
N ILE A 115 7.05 -0.07 -11.14
CA ILE A 115 6.94 -1.38 -10.51
C ILE A 115 5.50 -1.63 -10.06
N LEU A 116 4.85 -0.64 -9.41
CA LEU A 116 3.45 -0.75 -9.03
C LEU A 116 2.55 -0.97 -10.25
N LYS A 117 2.74 -0.18 -11.30
CA LYS A 117 1.98 -0.30 -12.55
C LYS A 117 2.10 -1.70 -13.16
N ARG A 118 3.33 -2.21 -13.33
CA ARG A 118 3.58 -3.55 -13.87
C ARG A 118 3.01 -4.65 -12.98
N PHE A 119 3.05 -4.47 -11.67
CA PHE A 119 2.44 -5.39 -10.72
C PHE A 119 0.92 -5.44 -10.91
N LEU A 120 0.25 -4.30 -11.02
CA LEU A 120 -1.19 -4.22 -11.23
C LEU A 120 -1.62 -4.82 -12.58
N GLU A 121 -0.83 -4.65 -13.63
CA GLU A 121 -1.08 -5.26 -14.95
C GLU A 121 -1.01 -6.79 -14.92
N LYS A 122 -0.14 -7.37 -14.07
CA LYS A 122 0.08 -8.82 -13.99
C LYS A 122 -0.79 -9.52 -12.94
N THR A 123 -1.23 -8.78 -11.93
CA THR A 123 -1.95 -9.37 -10.80
C THR A 123 -3.41 -9.57 -11.16
N LYS A 124 -3.92 -10.77 -10.89
CA LYS A 124 -5.31 -11.11 -11.14
C LYS A 124 -6.23 -10.23 -10.29
N PHE A 125 -7.24 -9.67 -10.92
CA PHE A 125 -8.28 -8.93 -10.23
C PHE A 125 -9.25 -9.85 -9.49
N GLU A 126 -9.57 -9.49 -8.25
CA GLU A 126 -10.75 -9.98 -7.53
C GLU A 126 -11.62 -8.79 -7.14
N TRP A 127 -12.92 -8.88 -7.42
CA TRP A 127 -13.84 -7.85 -6.94
C TRP A 127 -13.82 -7.82 -5.41
N PRO A 128 -13.47 -6.67 -4.79
CA PRO A 128 -13.37 -6.62 -3.35
C PRO A 128 -14.73 -6.82 -2.70
N LEU A 129 -14.76 -7.61 -1.63
CA LEU A 129 -15.95 -7.92 -0.85
C LEU A 129 -15.83 -7.30 0.54
N THR A 130 -16.94 -6.86 1.10
CA THR A 130 -17.09 -6.49 2.51
C THR A 130 -18.13 -7.39 3.16
N VAL A 131 -17.97 -7.67 4.45
CA VAL A 131 -18.93 -8.51 5.17
C VAL A 131 -20.08 -7.66 5.72
N ASN A 132 -21.32 -8.03 5.40
CA ASN A 132 -22.49 -7.58 6.12
C ASN A 132 -22.82 -8.61 7.20
N SER A 133 -22.57 -8.25 8.46
CA SER A 133 -22.73 -9.13 9.62
C SER A 133 -24.13 -9.10 10.25
N GLY A 134 -25.07 -8.30 9.73
CA GLY A 134 -26.34 -8.13 10.41
C GLY A 134 -27.40 -7.47 9.56
N GLN A 135 -28.30 -8.29 9.00
CA GLN A 135 -29.62 -7.86 8.54
C GLN A 135 -30.54 -9.01 8.13
N ILE A 136 -30.01 -10.23 7.93
CA ILE A 136 -30.82 -11.39 7.55
C ILE A 136 -30.86 -12.39 8.70
N LYS A 137 -32.07 -12.71 9.18
CA LYS A 137 -32.25 -13.68 10.28
C LYS A 137 -31.75 -15.06 9.83
N ASN A 138 -30.94 -15.71 10.67
CA ASN A 138 -30.40 -17.06 10.48
C ASN A 138 -29.39 -17.23 9.33
N GLU A 139 -29.06 -16.17 8.60
CA GLU A 139 -27.94 -16.15 7.67
C GLU A 139 -26.83 -15.39 8.38
N GLY A 140 -25.69 -16.05 8.60
CA GLY A 140 -24.53 -15.43 9.25
C GLY A 140 -23.94 -14.27 8.44
N PRO A 141 -22.66 -13.93 8.62
CA PRO A 141 -22.02 -12.91 7.79
C PRO A 141 -22.10 -13.25 6.30
N ILE A 142 -22.53 -12.27 5.48
CA ILE A 142 -22.64 -12.41 4.03
C ILE A 142 -21.66 -11.47 3.35
N ASP A 143 -20.94 -11.97 2.34
CA ASP A 143 -20.07 -11.16 1.50
C ASP A 143 -20.88 -10.32 0.50
N ILE A 144 -20.63 -9.01 0.47
CA ILE A 144 -21.24 -8.07 -0.44
C ILE A 144 -20.16 -7.34 -1.25
N PRO A 145 -20.31 -7.16 -2.57
CA PRO A 145 -19.36 -6.39 -3.36
C PRO A 145 -19.23 -4.95 -2.87
N VAL A 146 -17.99 -4.45 -2.79
CA VAL A 146 -17.74 -3.02 -2.57
C VAL A 146 -18.28 -2.21 -3.73
N SER A 147 -18.68 -0.98 -3.43
CA SER A 147 -19.32 -0.07 -4.39
C SER A 147 -20.44 -0.76 -5.21
N PRO A 148 -21.56 -1.15 -4.57
CA PRO A 148 -22.62 -1.94 -5.21
C PRO A 148 -23.16 -1.31 -6.50
N ILE A 149 -23.19 0.02 -6.57
CA ILE A 149 -23.64 0.76 -7.76
C ILE A 149 -22.71 0.46 -8.95
N VAL A 150 -21.40 0.63 -8.77
CA VAL A 150 -20.40 0.36 -9.82
C VAL A 150 -20.37 -1.12 -10.18
N TYR A 151 -20.57 -2.01 -9.21
CA TYR A 151 -20.70 -3.45 -9.46
C TYR A 151 -21.91 -3.76 -10.37
N ILE A 152 -23.09 -3.25 -10.03
CA ILE A 152 -24.34 -3.47 -10.79
C ILE A 152 -24.22 -2.88 -12.20
N GLU A 153 -23.61 -1.71 -12.36
CA GLU A 153 -23.37 -1.12 -13.69
C GLU A 153 -22.50 -2.00 -14.58
N ASN A 154 -21.42 -2.57 -14.02
CA ASN A 154 -20.59 -3.52 -14.76
C ASN A 154 -21.32 -4.82 -15.07
N CYS A 155 -22.13 -5.33 -14.14
CA CYS A 155 -23.02 -6.48 -14.41
C CYS A 155 -23.95 -6.20 -15.59
N LYS A 156 -24.57 -5.02 -15.65
CA LYS A 156 -25.45 -4.62 -16.77
C LYS A 156 -24.69 -4.58 -18.10
N LYS A 157 -23.51 -3.95 -18.14
CA LYS A 157 -22.65 -3.90 -19.35
C LYS A 157 -22.31 -5.29 -19.86
N ILE A 158 -21.91 -6.20 -18.96
CA ILE A 158 -21.60 -7.59 -19.28
C ILE A 158 -22.85 -8.31 -19.79
N SER A 159 -23.99 -8.12 -19.13
CA SER A 159 -25.28 -8.71 -19.53
C SER A 159 -25.65 -8.31 -20.94
N ASP A 160 -25.52 -7.02 -21.28
CA ASP A 160 -25.84 -6.51 -22.61
C ASP A 160 -24.89 -7.05 -23.69
N GLN A 161 -23.61 -7.26 -23.36
CA GLN A 161 -22.67 -7.96 -24.25
C GLN A 161 -23.07 -9.43 -24.48
N PHE A 162 -23.56 -10.11 -23.44
CA PHE A 162 -24.01 -11.50 -23.54
C PHE A 162 -25.38 -11.65 -24.20
N LYS A 163 -26.31 -10.69 -24.10
CA LYS A 163 -27.60 -10.75 -24.82
C LYS A 163 -27.42 -10.92 -26.33
N ASN A 164 -26.32 -10.38 -26.87
CA ASN A 164 -25.96 -10.51 -28.27
C ASN A 164 -25.34 -11.88 -28.64
N LYS A 165 -25.01 -12.74 -27.66
CA LYS A 165 -24.30 -14.02 -27.85
C LYS A 165 -24.97 -15.25 -27.18
N ASN A 166 -25.58 -15.10 -26.01
CA ASN A 166 -26.23 -16.17 -25.22
C ASN A 166 -27.21 -15.58 -24.17
N LYS A 167 -28.51 -15.68 -24.43
CA LYS A 167 -29.59 -15.03 -23.65
C LYS A 167 -29.75 -15.52 -22.19
N ASN A 168 -29.18 -16.66 -21.79
CA ASN A 168 -29.47 -17.31 -20.50
C ASN A 168 -28.28 -17.38 -19.52
N THR A 169 -27.17 -16.70 -19.79
CA THR A 169 -25.99 -16.79 -18.91
C THR A 169 -26.18 -15.96 -17.65
N LYS A 170 -26.32 -16.61 -16.48
CA LYS A 170 -26.34 -15.93 -15.18
C LYS A 170 -24.96 -15.35 -14.89
N ILE A 171 -24.89 -14.03 -14.69
CA ILE A 171 -23.65 -13.36 -14.30
C ILE A 171 -23.28 -13.79 -12.87
N ASN A 172 -22.04 -14.23 -12.71
CA ASN A 172 -21.44 -14.57 -11.42
C ASN A 172 -20.14 -13.80 -11.21
N LEU A 173 -19.57 -13.86 -10.00
CA LEU A 173 -18.34 -13.17 -9.65
C LEU A 173 -17.16 -13.52 -10.55
N LYS A 174 -17.05 -14.78 -11.01
CA LYS A 174 -15.96 -15.20 -11.91
C LYS A 174 -16.02 -14.44 -13.22
N ILE A 175 -17.20 -14.38 -13.85
CA ILE A 175 -17.41 -13.66 -15.12
C ILE A 175 -17.04 -12.18 -14.97
N ILE A 176 -17.45 -11.55 -13.87
CA ILE A 176 -17.14 -10.14 -13.60
C ILE A 176 -15.64 -9.95 -13.37
N ASN A 177 -15.01 -10.80 -12.57
CA ASN A 177 -13.57 -10.73 -12.32
C ASN A 177 -12.79 -10.86 -13.63
N ASP A 178 -13.12 -11.85 -14.46
CA ASP A 178 -12.48 -12.07 -15.75
C ASP A 178 -12.69 -10.87 -16.69
N TYR A 179 -13.90 -10.29 -16.73
CA TYR A 179 -14.17 -9.07 -17.52
C TYR A 179 -13.34 -7.87 -17.07
N VAL A 180 -13.31 -7.60 -15.76
CA VAL A 180 -12.60 -6.44 -15.20
C VAL A 180 -11.08 -6.62 -15.24
N ASN A 181 -10.60 -7.87 -15.21
CA ASN A 181 -9.18 -8.18 -15.29
C ASN A 181 -8.54 -7.63 -16.58
N GLU A 182 -9.28 -7.66 -17.70
CA GLU A 182 -8.84 -7.19 -19.02
C GLU A 182 -8.94 -5.67 -19.20
N LEU A 183 -9.58 -4.95 -18.28
CA LEU A 183 -9.76 -3.50 -18.39
C LEU A 183 -8.52 -2.75 -17.89
N PRO A 184 -8.06 -1.72 -18.61
CA PRO A 184 -6.93 -0.91 -18.18
C PRO A 184 -7.29 -0.10 -16.93
N ILE A 185 -6.29 0.22 -16.12
CA ILE A 185 -6.42 1.12 -14.96
C ILE A 185 -5.90 2.50 -15.37
N SER A 186 -6.61 3.56 -15.01
CA SER A 186 -6.13 4.92 -15.23
C SER A 186 -4.73 5.13 -14.61
N PRO A 187 -3.74 5.64 -15.38
CA PRO A 187 -2.44 6.02 -14.85
C PRO A 187 -2.53 6.99 -13.66
N ASP A 188 -3.50 7.91 -13.70
CA ASP A 188 -3.71 8.91 -12.66
C ASP A 188 -4.20 8.26 -11.35
N ALA A 189 -5.02 7.21 -11.44
CA ALA A 189 -5.41 6.43 -10.26
C ALA A 189 -4.21 5.72 -9.63
N ILE A 190 -3.34 5.12 -10.46
CA ILE A 190 -2.12 4.45 -9.98
C ILE A 190 -1.21 5.46 -9.30
N GLN A 191 -1.04 6.64 -9.91
CA GLN A 191 -0.23 7.73 -9.36
C GLN A 191 -0.82 8.28 -8.05
N CYS A 192 -2.15 8.45 -7.98
CA CYS A 192 -2.85 8.85 -6.76
C CYS A 192 -2.59 7.85 -5.63
N VAL A 193 -2.80 6.56 -5.88
CA VAL A 193 -2.56 5.51 -4.87
C VAL A 193 -1.09 5.51 -4.45
N PHE A 194 -0.15 5.48 -5.39
CA PHE A 194 1.29 5.49 -5.08
C PHE A 194 1.69 6.68 -4.22
N SER A 195 1.28 7.89 -4.63
CA SER A 195 1.61 9.12 -3.91
C SER A 195 0.90 9.22 -2.56
N SER A 196 -0.23 8.53 -2.35
CA SER A 196 -0.90 8.48 -1.04
C SER A 196 -0.07 7.71 0.00
N PHE A 197 0.71 6.73 -0.44
CA PHE A 197 1.62 5.98 0.43
C PHE A 197 3.04 6.58 0.52
N SER A 198 3.49 7.35 -0.48
CA SER A 198 4.83 7.97 -0.48
C SER A 198 4.85 9.39 -1.03
N ASP A 199 5.56 10.29 -0.35
CA ASP A 199 5.93 11.61 -0.87
C ASP A 199 7.21 11.58 -1.73
N LEU A 200 7.84 10.41 -1.84
CA LEU A 200 9.09 10.21 -2.57
C LEU A 200 8.85 9.46 -3.89
N GLU A 201 9.86 9.45 -4.77
CA GLU A 201 9.83 8.69 -6.03
C GLU A 201 9.82 7.16 -5.84
N TYR A 202 10.08 6.71 -4.61
CA TYR A 202 10.06 5.31 -4.20
C TYR A 202 9.26 5.13 -2.91
N LEU A 203 8.79 3.92 -2.68
CA LEU A 203 8.07 3.48 -1.49
C LEU A 203 8.77 2.23 -0.97
N THR A 204 9.19 2.26 0.29
CA THR A 204 9.77 1.09 0.98
C THR A 204 8.65 0.25 1.59
N ARG A 205 8.93 -1.04 1.81
CA ARG A 205 8.03 -1.95 2.52
C ARG A 205 7.68 -1.44 3.92
N ASP A 206 8.68 -0.96 4.65
CA ASP A 206 8.51 -0.42 6.00
C ASP A 206 7.63 0.83 6.02
N ASN A 207 7.79 1.75 5.05
CA ASN A 207 6.94 2.93 4.94
C ASN A 207 5.50 2.54 4.58
N PHE A 208 5.31 1.53 3.74
CA PHE A 208 3.98 1.02 3.41
C PHE A 208 3.29 0.41 4.64
N ILE A 209 4.02 -0.39 5.42
CA ILE A 209 3.53 -0.94 6.70
C ILE A 209 3.21 0.18 7.70
N GLN A 210 4.09 1.17 7.81
CA GLN A 210 3.84 2.33 8.67
C GLN A 210 2.55 3.05 8.26
N LYS A 211 2.30 3.22 6.96
CA LYS A 211 1.06 3.82 6.46
C LYS A 211 -0.18 2.99 6.80
N ILE A 212 -0.10 1.66 6.77
CA ILE A 212 -1.19 0.79 7.24
C ILE A 212 -1.53 1.11 8.70
N HIS A 213 -0.52 1.21 9.57
CA HIS A 213 -0.73 1.54 10.98
C HIS A 213 -1.21 2.98 11.21
N GLU A 214 -0.81 3.93 10.37
CA GLU A 214 -1.30 5.30 10.42
C GLU A 214 -2.79 5.39 10.03
N TRP A 215 -3.21 4.64 9.01
CA TRP A 215 -4.58 4.69 8.48
C TRP A 215 -5.57 3.80 9.26
N ALA A 216 -5.10 2.68 9.79
CA ALA A 216 -5.87 1.77 10.64
C ALA A 216 -5.10 1.48 11.96
N PRO A 217 -5.03 2.46 12.87
CA PRO A 217 -4.24 2.34 14.10
C PRO A 217 -4.78 1.30 15.09
N SER A 218 -6.08 0.96 15.01
CA SER A 218 -6.72 0.05 15.96
C SER A 218 -6.39 -1.42 15.70
N ASP A 219 -6.46 -1.85 14.45
CA ASP A 219 -6.42 -3.27 14.07
C ASP A 219 -5.39 -3.58 12.96
N GLY A 220 -4.79 -2.55 12.34
CA GLY A 220 -3.87 -2.69 11.22
C GLY A 220 -4.55 -3.27 9.97
N VAL A 221 -5.86 -3.05 9.81
CA VAL A 221 -6.66 -3.59 8.70
C VAL A 221 -7.22 -2.44 7.86
N LEU A 222 -6.67 -2.26 6.65
CA LEU A 222 -7.27 -1.34 5.69
C LEU A 222 -8.34 -2.07 4.89
N ASP A 223 -9.60 -1.83 5.26
CA ASP A 223 -10.73 -2.16 4.41
C ASP A 223 -10.88 -1.17 3.24
N TRP A 224 -11.86 -1.43 2.38
CA TRP A 224 -12.15 -0.57 1.23
C TRP A 224 -12.38 0.89 1.62
N TYR A 225 -13.14 1.15 2.69
CA TYR A 225 -13.50 2.51 3.06
C TYR A 225 -12.31 3.28 3.61
N THR A 226 -11.54 2.65 4.49
CA THR A 226 -10.31 3.22 5.05
C THR A 226 -9.30 3.50 3.94
N PHE A 227 -9.12 2.57 3.01
CA PHE A 227 -8.22 2.74 1.88
C PHE A 227 -8.59 3.97 1.03
N VAL A 228 -9.86 4.06 0.65
CA VAL A 228 -10.38 5.13 -0.18
C VAL A 228 -10.33 6.50 0.52
N TYR A 229 -10.69 6.55 1.80
CA TYR A 229 -10.75 7.79 2.58
C TYR A 229 -9.38 8.47 2.73
N ASN A 230 -8.30 7.69 2.69
CA ASN A 230 -6.94 8.20 2.88
C ASN A 230 -6.20 8.49 1.57
N LEU A 231 -6.86 8.39 0.42
CA LEU A 231 -6.28 8.80 -0.86
C LEU A 231 -6.09 10.33 -0.91
N LYS A 232 -4.99 10.78 -1.51
CA LYS A 232 -4.68 12.22 -1.65
C LYS A 232 -5.61 12.97 -2.60
N GLU A 233 -6.20 12.25 -3.55
CA GLU A 233 -7.11 12.81 -4.57
C GLU A 233 -8.38 11.97 -4.62
N GLU A 234 -9.51 12.64 -4.84
CA GLU A 234 -10.82 12.00 -4.96
C GLU A 234 -11.11 11.62 -6.42
N PRO A 235 -11.79 10.48 -6.67
CA PRO A 235 -12.30 10.14 -7.99
C PRO A 235 -13.32 11.17 -8.50
N THR A 236 -13.37 11.39 -9.81
CA THR A 236 -14.21 12.43 -10.43
C THR A 236 -15.71 12.16 -10.36
N ASP A 237 -16.11 10.89 -10.26
CA ASP A 237 -17.49 10.46 -10.09
C ASP A 237 -17.93 10.42 -8.61
N ASN A 238 -17.05 10.89 -7.71
CA ASN A 238 -17.15 10.82 -6.25
C ASN A 238 -17.31 9.39 -5.73
N ILE A 239 -16.77 9.12 -4.54
CA ILE A 239 -17.25 7.97 -3.78
C ILE A 239 -18.55 8.43 -3.15
N LYS A 240 -19.70 7.99 -3.68
CA LYS A 240 -20.97 8.18 -2.98
C LYS A 240 -20.80 7.62 -1.57
N LYS A 241 -20.78 8.50 -0.57
CA LYS A 241 -20.77 8.06 0.82
C LYS A 241 -22.05 7.27 1.02
N PHE A 242 -21.99 6.18 1.78
CA PHE A 242 -23.15 5.36 2.09
C PHE A 242 -24.30 6.13 2.79
N PHE A 243 -24.08 7.40 3.13
CA PHE A 243 -24.99 8.26 3.88
C PHE A 243 -25.39 9.55 3.15
N ASP A 244 -25.15 9.67 1.83
CA ASP A 244 -25.69 10.76 1.01
C ASP A 244 -26.96 10.34 0.24
#